data_AF-A0AB37A8X5-F1
#
_entry.id   AF-A0AB37A8X5-F1
#
_cell.length_a   1.000
_cell.length_b   1.000
_cell.length_c   1.000
_cell.angle_alpha   90.00
_cell.angle_beta   90.00
_cell.angle_gamma   90.00
#
_symmetry.space_group_name_H-M   'P 1'
#
loop_
_entity.id
_entity.type
_entity.pdbx_description
1 polymer ?
#
loop_
_entity_poly.entity_id
_entity_poly.type
_entity_poly.pdbx_seq_one_letter_code
_entity_poly.pdbx_strand_id
1 'polypeptide(L)'
;PTFLADLITQAKDHINTLTPAQLAAAKAQEELENWKQSCEEAEHAGDLNQLTESLDKEHMYYQNMRQAMLMRAKALNCTFDKQRGTWISPPEFNGISDQQRDELQNFIAERGLDVKTVCEHFGIDALIQIEAAKLPAVKQDIETLAKTGMTA
;
A
#
# COMPACT_ATOMS: atom_id res chain seq x y z
N PRO A 1 41.51 1.23 -54.41
CA PRO A 1 40.05 1.20 -54.66
C PRO A 1 39.39 0.03 -53.91
N THR A 2 38.93 0.29 -52.69
CA THR A 2 38.12 -0.64 -51.87
C THR A 2 36.98 0.08 -51.14
N PHE A 3 36.63 1.31 -51.54
CA PHE A 3 35.60 2.11 -50.88
C PHE A 3 34.27 1.37 -50.67
N LEU A 4 33.83 0.59 -51.67
CA LEU A 4 32.64 -0.24 -51.56
C LEU A 4 32.81 -1.42 -50.58
N ALA A 5 33.99 -2.02 -50.51
CA ALA A 5 34.28 -3.09 -49.55
C ALA A 5 34.41 -2.54 -48.12
N ASP A 6 34.99 -1.36 -47.96
CA ASP A 6 35.12 -0.66 -46.68
C ASP A 6 33.75 -0.18 -46.18
N LEU A 7 32.88 0.28 -47.08
CA LEU A 7 31.50 0.66 -46.77
C LEU A 7 30.65 -0.56 -46.38
N ILE A 8 30.81 -1.70 -47.07
CA ILE A 8 30.13 -2.95 -46.71
C ILE A 8 30.64 -3.49 -45.36
N THR A 9 31.92 -3.34 -45.06
CA THR A 9 32.52 -3.73 -43.78
C THR A 9 32.01 -2.85 -42.64
N GLN A 10 31.99 -1.53 -42.81
CA GLN A 10 31.39 -0.61 -41.84
C GLN A 10 29.90 -0.86 -41.65
N ALA A 11 29.13 -1.11 -42.71
CA ALA A 11 27.71 -1.44 -42.61
C ALA A 11 27.47 -2.78 -41.91
N LYS A 12 28.33 -3.78 -42.12
CA LYS A 12 28.29 -5.08 -41.44
C LYS A 12 28.67 -4.97 -39.97
N ASP A 13 29.71 -4.21 -39.66
CA ASP A 13 30.15 -3.95 -38.28
C ASP A 13 29.08 -3.14 -37.52
N HIS A 14 28.40 -2.21 -38.19
CA HIS A 14 27.25 -1.45 -37.70
C HIS A 14 25.90 -2.23 -37.71
N ILE A 15 25.86 -3.44 -38.27
CA ILE A 15 24.75 -4.40 -38.07
C ILE A 15 25.09 -5.33 -36.89
N ASN A 16 26.37 -5.52 -36.58
CA ASN A 16 26.88 -6.25 -35.40
C ASN A 16 26.95 -5.38 -34.12
N THR A 17 26.54 -4.11 -34.15
CA THR A 17 26.79 -3.07 -33.11
C THR A 17 25.91 -3.11 -31.87
N LEU A 18 25.24 -4.22 -31.59
CA LEU A 18 25.02 -4.56 -30.20
C LEU A 18 25.66 -5.92 -29.96
N THR A 19 26.80 -5.89 -29.28
CA THR A 19 27.39 -7.11 -28.74
C THR A 19 26.33 -7.83 -27.89
N PRO A 20 26.36 -9.17 -27.79
CA PRO A 20 25.40 -9.91 -26.95
C PRO A 20 25.30 -9.37 -25.52
N ALA A 21 26.39 -8.81 -25.00
CA ALA A 21 26.43 -8.12 -23.71
C ALA A 21 25.59 -6.82 -23.68
N GLN A 22 25.60 -6.02 -24.74
CA GLN A 22 24.77 -4.81 -24.83
C GLN A 22 23.29 -5.16 -24.99
N LEU A 23 22.96 -6.21 -25.74
CA LEU A 23 21.58 -6.74 -25.81
C LEU A 23 21.10 -7.20 -24.42
N ALA A 24 21.93 -7.96 -23.70
CA ALA A 24 21.61 -8.42 -22.35
C ALA A 24 21.43 -7.26 -21.38
N ALA A 25 22.27 -6.22 -21.45
CA ALA A 25 22.16 -5.04 -20.60
C ALA A 25 20.88 -4.24 -20.90
N ALA A 26 20.51 -4.07 -22.18
CA ALA A 26 19.28 -3.40 -22.56
C ALA A 26 18.04 -4.16 -22.06
N LYS A 27 18.03 -5.50 -22.19
CA LYS A 27 16.95 -6.36 -21.68
C LYS A 27 16.83 -6.29 -20.16
N ALA A 28 17.96 -6.39 -19.44
CA ALA A 28 17.96 -6.28 -17.98
C ALA A 28 17.47 -4.91 -17.50
N GLN A 29 17.72 -3.85 -18.26
CA GLN A 29 17.19 -2.52 -17.98
C GLN A 29 15.66 -2.48 -18.18
N GLU A 30 15.16 -3.06 -19.27
CA GLU A 30 13.73 -3.17 -19.52
C GLU A 30 13.02 -3.98 -18.43
N GLU A 31 13.59 -5.11 -18.01
CA GLU A 31 13.11 -5.93 -16.90
C GLU A 31 13.06 -5.15 -15.59
N LEU A 32 14.06 -4.30 -15.32
CA LEU A 32 14.07 -3.41 -14.16
C LEU A 32 12.94 -2.38 -14.20
N GLU A 33 12.69 -1.75 -15.35
CA GLU A 33 11.61 -0.75 -15.46
C GLU A 33 10.23 -1.42 -15.35
N ASN A 34 10.03 -2.57 -15.98
CA ASN A 34 8.81 -3.36 -15.84
C ASN A 34 8.58 -3.77 -14.37
N TRP A 35 9.63 -4.19 -13.68
CA TRP A 35 9.57 -4.52 -12.26
C TRP A 35 9.13 -3.33 -11.40
N LYS A 36 9.69 -2.14 -11.64
CA LYS A 36 9.29 -0.92 -10.92
C LYS A 36 7.81 -0.61 -11.15
N GLN A 37 7.33 -0.74 -12.39
CA GLN A 37 5.93 -0.57 -12.71
C GLN A 37 5.05 -1.56 -11.93
N SER A 38 5.41 -2.84 -11.90
CA SER A 38 4.67 -3.83 -11.09
C SER A 38 4.71 -3.53 -9.60
N CYS A 39 5.80 -2.95 -9.09
CA CYS A 39 5.85 -2.45 -7.71
C CYS A 39 4.89 -1.28 -7.51
N GLU A 40 4.78 -0.34 -8.45
CA GLU A 40 3.86 0.80 -8.35
C GLU A 40 2.39 0.38 -8.37
N GLU A 41 2.07 -0.69 -9.10
CA GLU A 41 0.72 -1.25 -9.24
C GLU A 41 0.28 -2.11 -8.05
N ALA A 42 1.21 -2.60 -7.22
CA ALA A 42 0.87 -3.39 -6.03
C ALA A 42 0.03 -2.56 -5.04
N GLU A 43 -1.12 -3.04 -4.59
CA GLU A 43 -2.02 -2.30 -3.69
C GLU A 43 -2.05 -2.89 -2.28
N HIS A 44 -1.75 -4.18 -2.16
CA HIS A 44 -1.87 -4.92 -0.91
C HIS A 44 -0.65 -5.80 -0.65
N ALA A 45 -0.53 -6.30 0.57
CA ALA A 45 0.57 -7.21 0.93
C ALA A 45 0.58 -8.51 0.11
N GLY A 46 -0.57 -8.95 -0.42
CA GLY A 46 -0.66 -10.08 -1.36
C GLY A 46 0.19 -9.88 -2.60
N ASP A 47 0.10 -8.71 -3.22
CA ASP A 47 0.88 -8.35 -4.41
C ASP A 47 2.38 -8.29 -4.08
N LEU A 48 2.73 -7.72 -2.93
CA LEU A 48 4.11 -7.68 -2.45
C LEU A 48 4.69 -9.08 -2.19
N ASN A 49 3.86 -10.04 -1.76
CA ASN A 49 4.27 -11.44 -1.60
C ASN A 49 4.54 -12.08 -2.96
N GLN A 50 3.67 -11.87 -3.95
CA GLN A 50 3.90 -12.35 -5.33
C GLN A 50 5.16 -11.74 -5.96
N LEU A 51 5.39 -10.44 -5.76
CA LEU A 51 6.63 -9.78 -6.15
C LEU A 51 7.81 -10.44 -5.43
N THR A 52 7.75 -10.60 -4.11
CA THR A 52 8.84 -11.23 -3.34
C THR A 52 9.19 -12.64 -3.85
N GLU A 53 8.20 -13.43 -4.26
CA GLU A 53 8.39 -14.77 -4.83
C GLU A 53 8.99 -14.75 -6.24
N SER A 54 8.65 -13.75 -7.05
CA SER A 54 9.14 -13.60 -8.43
C SER A 54 10.47 -12.84 -8.54
N LEU A 55 10.98 -12.29 -7.44
CA LEU A 55 12.23 -11.53 -7.42
C LEU A 55 13.45 -12.45 -7.65
N ASP A 56 14.06 -12.31 -8.82
CA ASP A 56 15.30 -12.99 -9.16
C ASP A 56 16.51 -12.39 -8.43
N LYS A 57 17.19 -13.21 -7.63
CA LYS A 57 18.38 -12.85 -6.85
C LYS A 57 19.66 -12.77 -7.69
N GLU A 58 19.67 -13.41 -8.85
CA GLU A 58 20.82 -13.41 -9.77
C GLU A 58 20.76 -12.27 -10.78
N HIS A 59 19.64 -11.54 -10.84
CA HIS A 59 19.48 -10.40 -11.73
C HIS A 59 20.49 -9.28 -11.42
N MET A 60 21.09 -8.69 -12.46
CA MET A 60 22.15 -7.67 -12.30
C MET A 60 21.69 -6.42 -11.53
N TYR A 61 20.39 -6.13 -11.55
CA TYR A 61 19.75 -5.04 -10.83
C TYR A 61 18.95 -5.49 -9.60
N TYR A 62 19.22 -6.68 -9.05
CA TYR A 62 18.49 -7.24 -7.91
C TYR A 62 18.36 -6.24 -6.74
N GLN A 63 19.42 -5.51 -6.40
CA GLN A 63 19.37 -4.53 -5.32
C GLN A 63 18.40 -3.38 -5.61
N ASN A 64 18.35 -2.90 -6.86
CA ASN A 64 17.42 -1.85 -7.28
C ASN A 64 15.98 -2.37 -7.26
N MET A 65 15.75 -3.57 -7.78
CA MET A 65 14.44 -4.23 -7.76
C MET A 65 13.93 -4.40 -6.33
N ARG A 66 14.78 -4.92 -5.44
CA ARG A 66 14.48 -5.07 -4.02
C ARG A 66 14.15 -3.72 -3.36
N GLN A 67 14.92 -2.66 -3.65
CA GLN A 67 14.65 -1.33 -3.11
C GLN A 67 13.32 -0.77 -3.58
N ALA A 68 12.96 -0.93 -4.86
CA ALA A 68 11.66 -0.50 -5.40
C ALA A 68 10.49 -1.15 -4.64
N MET A 69 10.55 -2.47 -4.43
CA MET A 69 9.54 -3.21 -3.68
C MET A 69 9.44 -2.73 -2.22
N LEU A 70 10.58 -2.50 -1.55
CA LEU A 70 10.60 -2.00 -0.19
C LEU A 70 10.02 -0.59 -0.05
N MET A 71 10.28 0.28 -1.04
CA MET A 71 9.68 1.62 -1.08
C MET A 71 8.16 1.54 -1.21
N ARG A 72 7.65 0.65 -2.08
CA ARG A 72 6.21 0.42 -2.19
C ARG A 72 5.63 -0.11 -0.89
N ALA A 73 6.23 -1.13 -0.30
CA ALA A 73 5.74 -1.71 0.95
C ALA A 73 5.63 -0.66 2.07
N LYS A 74 6.61 0.25 2.14
CA LYS A 74 6.56 1.40 3.05
C LYS A 74 5.42 2.36 2.72
N ALA A 75 5.19 2.68 1.45
CA ALA A 75 4.09 3.55 1.04
C ALA A 75 2.71 2.96 1.38
N LEU A 76 2.57 1.63 1.31
CA LEU A 76 1.35 0.90 1.67
C LEU A 76 1.23 0.62 3.18
N ASN A 77 2.19 1.07 4.00
CA ASN A 77 2.29 0.72 5.42
C ASN A 77 2.26 -0.81 5.70
N CYS A 78 2.72 -1.62 4.74
CA CYS A 78 2.84 -3.06 4.90
C CYS A 78 4.06 -3.40 5.74
N THR A 79 3.94 -4.41 6.59
CA THR A 79 5.03 -4.88 7.45
C THR A 79 5.45 -6.30 7.05
N PHE A 80 6.75 -6.61 7.17
CA PHE A 80 7.25 -7.94 6.84
C PHE A 80 7.35 -8.80 8.11
N ASP A 81 6.58 -9.88 8.15
CA ASP A 81 6.63 -10.87 9.22
C ASP A 81 7.78 -11.85 8.94
N LYS A 82 8.83 -11.77 9.77
CA LYS A 82 10.01 -12.63 9.63
C LYS A 82 9.76 -14.08 10.00
N GLN A 83 8.75 -14.37 10.83
CA GLN A 83 8.43 -15.74 11.22
C GLN A 83 7.70 -16.45 10.09
N ARG A 84 6.77 -15.73 9.44
CA ARG A 84 5.98 -16.25 8.32
C ARG A 84 6.69 -16.11 6.98
N GLY A 85 7.65 -15.19 6.88
CA GLY A 85 8.35 -14.87 5.64
C GLY A 85 7.47 -14.12 4.63
N THR A 86 6.45 -13.39 5.10
CA THR A 86 5.43 -12.75 4.26
C THR A 86 5.17 -11.31 4.67
N TRP A 87 4.80 -10.47 3.71
CA TRP A 87 4.22 -9.17 3.92
C TRP A 87 2.80 -9.29 4.50
N ILE A 88 2.48 -8.37 5.41
CA ILE A 88 1.18 -8.21 6.06
C ILE A 88 0.71 -6.77 5.82
N SER A 89 -0.52 -6.64 5.31
CA SER A 89 -1.16 -5.34 5.12
C SER A 89 -1.35 -4.63 6.45
N PRO A 90 -1.42 -3.29 6.47
CA PRO A 90 -1.90 -2.60 7.65
C PRO A 90 -3.29 -3.15 8.04
N PRO A 91 -3.66 -3.15 9.33
CA PRO A 91 -5.00 -3.51 9.75
C PRO A 91 -6.02 -2.68 8.96
N GLU A 92 -6.98 -3.34 8.33
CA GLU A 92 -8.11 -2.64 7.73
C GLU A 92 -8.84 -1.86 8.82
N PHE A 93 -9.35 -0.68 8.46
CA PHE A 93 -10.18 0.09 9.36
C PHE A 93 -11.42 -0.74 9.71
N ASN A 94 -11.49 -1.22 10.96
CA ASN A 94 -12.60 -2.01 11.44
C ASN A 94 -13.59 -1.10 12.18
N GLY A 95 -14.51 -0.51 11.43
CA GLY A 95 -15.61 0.28 11.97
C GLY A 95 -16.58 -0.55 12.81
N ILE A 96 -17.40 0.12 13.60
CA ILE A 96 -18.54 -0.54 14.28
C ILE A 96 -19.50 -1.13 13.25
N SER A 97 -20.14 -2.25 13.56
CA SER A 97 -21.17 -2.84 12.71
C SER A 97 -22.45 -1.99 12.70
N ASP A 98 -23.34 -2.22 11.74
CA ASP A 98 -24.66 -1.56 11.71
C ASP A 98 -25.45 -1.79 13.01
N GLN A 99 -25.39 -3.01 13.55
CA GLN A 99 -26.01 -3.33 14.83
C GLN A 99 -25.38 -2.53 15.98
N GLN A 100 -24.05 -2.47 16.07
CA GLN A 100 -23.36 -1.69 17.10
C GLN A 100 -23.65 -0.19 16.97
N ARG A 101 -23.80 0.31 15.75
CA ARG A 101 -24.19 1.69 15.45
C ARG A 101 -25.62 1.97 15.89
N ASP A 102 -26.57 1.08 15.64
CA ASP A 102 -27.95 1.23 16.10
C ASP A 102 -28.05 1.15 17.63
N GLU A 103 -27.31 0.24 18.27
CA GLU A 103 -27.18 0.18 19.74
C GLU A 103 -26.58 1.47 20.30
N LEU A 104 -25.58 2.04 19.63
CA LEU A 104 -24.96 3.30 20.04
C LEU A 104 -25.93 4.49 19.88
N GLN A 105 -26.72 4.53 18.82
CA GLN A 105 -27.76 5.56 18.64
C GLN A 105 -28.79 5.52 19.76
N ASN A 106 -29.26 4.32 20.14
CA ASN A 106 -30.18 4.15 21.27
C ASN A 106 -29.53 4.61 22.58
N PHE A 107 -28.27 4.23 22.82
CA PHE A 107 -27.52 4.65 24.00
C PHE A 107 -27.37 6.18 24.09
N ILE A 108 -27.11 6.86 22.97
CA ILE A 108 -27.04 8.32 22.88
C ILE A 108 -28.40 8.95 23.23
N ALA A 109 -29.48 8.43 22.65
CA ALA A 109 -30.84 8.92 22.87
C ALA A 109 -31.30 8.74 24.34
N GLU A 110 -30.98 7.59 24.96
CA GLU A 110 -31.26 7.33 26.38
C GLU A 110 -30.58 8.32 27.33
N ARG A 111 -29.49 8.94 26.91
CA ARG A 111 -28.76 9.97 27.67
C ARG A 111 -29.17 11.40 27.31
N GLY A 112 -30.22 11.56 26.50
CA GLY A 112 -30.75 12.86 26.12
C GLY A 112 -29.85 13.64 25.15
N LEU A 113 -28.90 12.97 24.51
CA LEU A 113 -28.03 13.55 23.48
C LEU A 113 -28.59 13.21 22.09
N ASP A 114 -28.19 14.01 21.10
CA ASP A 114 -28.43 13.71 19.70
C ASP A 114 -27.16 13.24 19.00
N VAL A 115 -27.31 12.41 17.96
CA VAL A 115 -26.20 11.82 17.21
C VAL A 115 -25.31 12.89 16.60
N LYS A 116 -25.86 14.02 16.16
CA LYS A 116 -25.09 15.08 15.51
C LYS A 116 -24.12 15.73 16.51
N THR A 117 -24.58 16.09 17.70
CA THR A 117 -23.71 16.60 18.78
C THR A 117 -22.59 15.63 19.13
N VAL A 118 -22.89 14.32 19.17
CA VAL A 118 -21.87 13.29 19.44
C VAL A 118 -20.87 13.17 18.30
N CYS A 119 -21.32 13.16 17.04
CA CYS A 119 -20.45 13.17 15.87
C CYS A 119 -19.54 14.41 15.83
N GLU A 120 -20.07 15.59 16.13
CA GLU A 120 -19.31 16.84 16.22
C GLU A 120 -18.24 16.78 17.33
N HIS A 121 -18.57 16.19 18.49
CA HIS A 121 -17.62 16.02 19.60
C HIS A 121 -16.43 15.13 19.22
N PHE A 122 -16.67 14.04 18.47
CA PHE A 122 -15.62 13.14 18.01
C PHE A 122 -14.95 13.58 16.71
N GLY A 123 -15.44 14.64 16.06
CA GLY A 123 -14.92 15.14 14.78
C GLY A 123 -15.13 14.17 13.62
N ILE A 124 -16.23 13.41 13.65
CA ILE A 124 -16.60 12.41 12.63
C ILE A 124 -17.90 12.80 11.94
N ASP A 125 -18.10 12.36 10.69
CA ASP A 125 -19.36 12.65 9.99
C ASP A 125 -20.50 11.71 10.40
N ALA A 126 -20.14 10.47 10.77
CA ALA A 126 -21.11 9.43 11.09
C ALA A 126 -20.53 8.44 12.12
N LEU A 127 -21.39 7.90 12.99
CA LEU A 127 -21.00 6.93 14.02
C LEU A 127 -20.31 5.68 13.46
N ILE A 128 -20.58 5.30 12.21
CA ILE A 128 -19.93 4.16 11.55
C ILE A 128 -18.40 4.35 11.39
N GLN A 129 -17.92 5.60 11.44
CA GLN A 129 -16.50 5.93 11.43
C GLN A 129 -15.83 5.72 12.80
N ILE A 130 -16.56 5.27 13.82
CA ILE A 130 -15.99 4.82 15.09
C ILE A 130 -15.37 3.44 14.88
N GLU A 131 -14.11 3.29 15.28
CA GLU A 131 -13.43 2.00 15.29
C GLU A 131 -14.02 1.08 16.37
N ALA A 132 -14.34 -0.17 16.03
CA ALA A 132 -15.02 -1.12 16.92
C ALA A 132 -14.28 -1.34 18.24
N ALA A 133 -12.94 -1.34 18.22
CA ALA A 133 -12.11 -1.47 19.41
C ALA A 133 -12.26 -0.30 20.40
N LYS A 134 -12.64 0.88 19.91
CA LYS A 134 -12.81 2.11 20.71
C LYS A 134 -14.25 2.30 21.22
N LEU A 135 -15.20 1.47 20.79
CA LEU A 135 -16.61 1.58 21.16
C LEU A 135 -16.85 1.66 22.69
N PRO A 136 -16.17 0.88 23.56
CA PRO A 136 -16.35 1.02 25.00
C PRO A 136 -15.91 2.38 25.55
N ALA A 137 -14.78 2.91 25.07
CA ALA A 137 -14.29 4.23 25.46
C ALA A 137 -15.23 5.34 24.97
N VAL A 138 -15.71 5.24 23.72
CA VAL A 138 -16.69 6.17 23.16
C VAL A 138 -17.98 6.20 23.99
N LYS A 139 -18.49 5.05 24.43
CA LYS A 139 -19.67 5.01 25.31
C LYS A 139 -19.41 5.76 26.63
N GLN A 140 -18.24 5.58 27.24
CA GLN A 140 -17.85 6.27 28.48
C GLN A 140 -17.74 7.79 28.30
N ASP A 141 -17.18 8.23 27.16
CA ASP A 141 -17.07 9.65 26.82
C ASP A 141 -18.45 10.28 26.60
N ILE A 142 -19.36 9.57 25.92
CA ILE A 142 -20.77 9.98 25.75
C ILE A 142 -21.47 10.11 27.10
N GLU A 143 -21.22 9.20 28.06
CA GLU A 143 -21.78 9.36 29.41
C GLU A 143 -21.29 10.63 30.10
N THR A 144 -20.01 10.94 29.94
CA THR A 144 -19.39 12.13 30.52
C THR A 144 -19.96 13.39 29.87
N LEU A 145 -20.10 13.38 28.54
CA LEU A 145 -20.72 14.47 27.78
C LEU A 145 -22.15 14.74 28.25
N ALA A 146 -22.96 13.68 28.40
CA ALA A 146 -24.33 13.80 28.89
C ALA A 146 -24.39 14.40 30.31
N LYS A 147 -23.53 13.94 31.21
CA LYS A 147 -23.45 14.47 32.59
C LYS A 147 -23.02 15.94 32.62
N THR A 148 -22.08 16.33 31.76
CA THR A 148 -21.54 17.69 31.72
C THR A 148 -22.54 18.67 31.07
N GLY A 149 -23.28 18.22 30.06
CA GLY A 149 -24.35 18.99 29.42
C GLY A 149 -25.57 19.22 30.33
N MET A 150 -25.82 18.33 31.29
CA MET A 150 -26.87 18.50 32.31
C MET A 150 -26.50 19.46 33.45
N THR A 151 -25.22 19.84 33.57
CA THR A 151 -24.72 20.73 34.64
C THR A 151 -24.56 22.20 34.20
N ALA A 152 -25.03 22.57 33.01
CA ALA A 152 -25.00 23.93 32.48
C ALA A 152 -26.37 24.61 32.50
#